data_AF-T0J3H6-F1
#
_entry.id   AF-T0J3H6-F1
#
_cell.length_a   1.000
_cell.length_b   1.000
_cell.length_c   1.000
_cell.angle_alpha   90.00
_cell.angle_beta   90.00
_cell.angle_gamma   90.00
#
_symmetry.space_group_name_H-M   'P 1'
#
loop_
_entity.id
_entity.type
_entity.pdbx_description
1 polymer ?
#
loop_
_entity_poly.entity_id
_entity_poly.type
_entity_poly.pdbx_seq_one_letter_code
_entity_poly.pdbx_strand_id
1 'polypeptide(L)'
;MTVTSRRWIRIAFAGPGAVLIALVVMAGMALWLPGGAAGIDNLVLPLILAPLLWAGLFFHACLDRSLARVATVALGLLLVHSALIAHKFLDKGPASTEAHR
;
A
#
# COMPACT_ATOMS: atom_id res chain seq x y z
N MET A 1 17.82 17.84 -10.22
CA MET A 1 17.23 16.74 -11.01
C MET A 1 17.03 17.19 -12.45
N THR A 2 17.51 16.40 -13.42
CA THR A 2 17.31 16.68 -14.85
C THR A 2 15.84 16.44 -15.25
N VAL A 3 15.42 17.02 -16.37
CA VAL A 3 14.06 16.83 -16.93
C VAL A 3 13.80 15.35 -17.20
N THR A 4 14.79 14.66 -17.76
CA THR A 4 14.76 13.21 -18.04
C THR A 4 14.56 12.39 -16.77
N SER A 5 15.27 12.71 -15.68
CA SER A 5 15.13 12.04 -14.38
C SER A 5 13.73 12.19 -13.81
N ARG A 6 13.15 13.40 -13.85
CA ARG A 6 11.76 13.62 -13.38
C ARG A 6 10.75 12.82 -14.18
N ARG A 7 10.94 12.70 -15.49
CA ARG A 7 10.05 11.93 -16.38
C ARG A 7 10.07 10.45 -16.03
N TRP A 8 11.25 9.86 -15.83
CA TRP A 8 11.38 8.45 -15.43
C TRP A 8 10.75 8.16 -14.07
N ILE A 9 10.93 9.07 -13.10
CA ILE A 9 10.30 8.91 -11.78
C ILE A 9 8.78 8.95 -11.90
N ARG A 10 8.21 9.83 -12.73
CA ARG A 10 6.76 9.83 -13.00
C ARG A 10 6.28 8.51 -13.61
N ILE A 11 7.03 7.97 -14.58
CA ILE A 11 6.68 6.68 -15.20
C ILE A 11 6.71 5.55 -14.15
N ALA A 12 7.73 5.54 -13.28
CA ALA A 12 7.83 4.57 -12.21
C ALA A 12 6.63 4.65 -11.23
N PHE A 13 6.24 5.87 -10.80
CA PHE A 13 5.09 6.06 -9.93
C PHE A 13 3.75 5.78 -10.61
N ALA A 14 3.59 6.12 -11.90
CA ALA A 14 2.35 5.89 -12.62
C ALA A 14 2.12 4.40 -12.91
N GLY A 15 3.15 3.66 -13.29
CA GLY A 15 3.02 2.24 -13.64
C GLY A 15 3.23 1.29 -12.45
N PRO A 16 4.42 0.69 -12.34
CA PRO A 16 4.69 -0.37 -11.37
C PRO A 16 4.57 0.10 -9.90
N GLY A 17 4.92 1.36 -9.61
CA GLY A 17 4.80 1.95 -8.28
C GLY A 17 3.36 2.03 -7.80
N ALA A 18 2.44 2.55 -8.63
CA ALA A 18 1.02 2.61 -8.30
C ALA A 18 0.42 1.23 -8.02
N VAL A 19 0.78 0.22 -8.83
CA VAL A 19 0.31 -1.17 -8.63
C VAL A 19 0.81 -1.71 -7.29
N LEU A 20 2.12 -1.59 -7.02
CA LEU A 20 2.71 -2.08 -5.79
C LEU A 20 2.08 -1.41 -4.56
N ILE A 21 1.89 -0.10 -4.59
CA ILE A 21 1.29 0.64 -3.47
C ILE A 21 -0.17 0.21 -3.28
N ALA A 22 -0.95 0.06 -4.34
CA ALA A 22 -2.33 -0.42 -4.25
C ALA A 22 -2.42 -1.80 -3.60
N LEU A 23 -1.51 -2.72 -3.96
CA LEU A 23 -1.43 -4.06 -3.35
C LEU A 23 -1.03 -4.00 -1.87
N VAL A 24 -0.07 -3.15 -1.49
CA VAL A 24 0.32 -2.98 -0.08
C VAL A 24 -0.82 -2.39 0.74
N VAL A 25 -1.54 -1.40 0.20
CA VAL A 25 -2.75 -0.86 0.84
C VAL A 25 -3.77 -1.97 1.02
N MET A 26 -4.12 -2.70 -0.05
CA MET A 26 -5.04 -3.84 -0.01
C MET A 26 -4.65 -4.89 1.05
N ALA A 27 -3.36 -5.19 1.19
CA ALA A 27 -2.86 -6.10 2.24
C ALA A 27 -3.01 -5.52 3.65
N GLY A 28 -2.68 -4.23 3.84
CA GLY A 28 -2.82 -3.55 5.14
C GLY A 28 -4.28 -3.39 5.56
N MET A 29 -5.21 -3.31 4.61
CA MET A 29 -6.65 -3.26 4.85
C MET A 29 -7.18 -4.46 5.64
N ALA A 30 -6.58 -5.65 5.46
CA ALA A 30 -6.95 -6.84 6.22
C ALA A 30 -6.76 -6.69 7.74
N LEU A 31 -5.98 -5.69 8.20
CA LEU A 31 -5.66 -5.50 9.61
C LEU A 31 -6.64 -4.56 10.34
N TRP A 32 -7.39 -3.73 9.61
CA TRP A 32 -8.30 -2.75 10.20
C TRP A 32 -9.73 -2.85 9.69
N LEU A 33 -9.99 -3.59 8.61
CA LEU A 33 -11.37 -3.95 8.25
C LEU A 33 -11.97 -4.92 9.27
N PRO A 34 -13.26 -4.77 9.60
CA PRO A 34 -13.96 -5.77 10.40
C PRO A 34 -13.99 -7.10 9.63
N GLY A 35 -13.84 -8.21 10.36
CA GLY A 35 -14.04 -9.54 9.79
C GLY A 35 -15.49 -9.73 9.31
N GLY A 36 -15.68 -10.52 8.26
CA GLY A 36 -17.00 -10.93 7.79
C GLY A 36 -17.66 -11.95 8.73
N ALA A 37 -18.97 -12.11 8.60
CA ALA A 37 -19.79 -12.97 9.48
C ALA A 37 -19.34 -14.46 9.52
N ALA A 38 -18.56 -14.91 8.54
CA ALA A 38 -18.03 -16.27 8.44
C ALA A 38 -16.59 -16.42 8.99
N GLY A 39 -16.02 -15.41 9.65
CA GLY A 39 -14.62 -15.43 10.07
C GLY A 39 -13.61 -15.26 8.91
N ILE A 40 -14.10 -14.86 7.73
CA ILE A 40 -13.29 -14.48 6.57
C ILE A 40 -13.23 -12.96 6.52
N ASP A 41 -12.03 -12.38 6.36
CA ASP A 41 -11.87 -10.94 6.18
C ASP A 41 -12.67 -10.44 4.97
N ASN A 42 -13.30 -9.27 5.09
CA ASN A 42 -14.12 -8.68 4.04
C ASN A 42 -13.28 -8.35 2.79
N LEU A 43 -13.14 -9.31 1.88
CA LEU A 43 -12.25 -9.22 0.71
C LEU A 43 -12.80 -8.36 -0.43
N VAL A 44 -14.11 -8.19 -0.50
CA VAL A 44 -14.78 -7.45 -1.58
C VAL A 44 -14.32 -5.99 -1.62
N LEU A 45 -14.23 -5.33 -0.46
CA LEU A 45 -13.83 -3.93 -0.39
C LEU A 45 -12.38 -3.72 -0.84
N PRO A 46 -11.36 -4.43 -0.29
CA PRO A 46 -9.98 -4.34 -0.78
C PRO A 46 -9.85 -4.67 -2.28
N LEU A 47 -10.60 -5.67 -2.78
CA LEU A 47 -10.55 -6.08 -4.17
C LEU A 47 -11.08 -5.00 -5.13
N ILE A 48 -12.17 -4.32 -4.77
CA ILE A 48 -12.70 -3.18 -5.55
C ILE A 48 -11.77 -1.96 -5.41
N LEU A 49 -11.21 -1.73 -4.23
CA LEU A 49 -10.31 -0.60 -4.01
C LEU A 49 -8.97 -0.76 -4.71
N ALA A 50 -8.45 -1.96 -4.91
CA ALA A 50 -7.15 -2.15 -5.58
C ALA A 50 -7.08 -1.49 -6.97
N PRO A 51 -7.99 -1.73 -7.93
CA PRO A 51 -7.98 -1.05 -9.23
C PRO A 51 -8.29 0.45 -9.10
N LEU A 52 -9.12 0.87 -8.13
CA LEU A 52 -9.43 2.29 -7.91
C LEU A 52 -8.24 3.07 -7.35
N LEU A 53 -7.51 2.49 -6.39
CA LEU A 53 -6.29 3.05 -5.82
C LEU A 53 -5.20 3.11 -6.87
N TRP A 54 -5.02 2.04 -7.65
CA TRP A 54 -4.11 2.04 -8.78
C TRP A 54 -4.44 3.16 -9.77
N ALA A 55 -5.69 3.23 -10.23
CA ALA A 55 -6.11 4.25 -11.20
C ALA A 55 -5.95 5.66 -10.62
N GLY A 56 -6.34 5.88 -9.37
CA GLY A 56 -6.18 7.15 -8.66
C GLY A 56 -4.71 7.57 -8.57
N LEU A 57 -3.81 6.67 -8.21
CA LEU A 57 -2.37 6.93 -8.14
C LEU A 57 -1.75 7.14 -9.53
N PHE A 58 -2.19 6.38 -10.54
CA PHE A 58 -1.78 6.56 -11.94
C PHE A 58 -2.14 7.97 -12.42
N PHE A 59 -3.41 8.38 -12.27
CA PHE A 59 -3.86 9.71 -12.68
C PHE A 59 -3.20 10.80 -11.85
N HIS A 60 -2.97 10.58 -10.55
CA HIS A 60 -2.24 11.53 -9.71
C HIS A 60 -0.80 11.74 -10.21
N ALA A 61 -0.08 10.68 -10.56
CA ALA A 61 1.27 10.76 -11.10
C ALA A 61 1.34 11.45 -12.47
N CYS A 62 0.31 11.27 -13.30
CA CYS A 62 0.21 11.85 -14.64
C CYS A 62 -0.22 13.33 -14.62
N LEU A 63 -1.20 13.69 -13.79
CA LEU A 63 -1.85 15.00 -13.82
C LEU A 63 -1.27 16.00 -12.82
N ASP A 64 -0.65 15.56 -11.72
CA ASP A 64 -0.12 16.48 -10.73
C ASP A 64 1.16 17.18 -11.24
N ARG A 65 1.21 18.51 -11.15
CA ARG A 65 2.37 19.33 -11.53
C ARG A 65 3.59 19.13 -10.64
N SER A 66 3.40 18.81 -9.36
CA SER A 66 4.44 18.64 -8.36
C SER A 66 4.81 17.17 -8.17
N LEU A 67 6.02 16.80 -8.59
CA LEU A 67 6.55 15.46 -8.32
C LEU A 67 6.70 15.17 -6.82
N ALA A 68 6.93 16.21 -6.01
CA ALA A 68 7.02 16.07 -4.57
C ALA A 68 5.69 15.63 -3.97
N ARG A 69 4.55 16.19 -4.42
CA ARG A 69 3.22 15.76 -3.94
C ARG A 69 2.93 14.31 -4.31
N VAL A 70 3.22 13.93 -5.56
CA VAL A 70 3.09 12.54 -6.02
C VAL A 70 3.87 11.61 -5.11
N ALA A 71 5.14 11.93 -4.84
CA ALA A 71 5.98 11.12 -3.97
C ALA A 71 5.46 11.09 -2.52
N THR A 72 5.04 12.22 -1.95
CA THR A 72 4.50 12.29 -0.58
C THR A 72 3.26 11.43 -0.42
N VAL A 73 2.30 11.50 -1.34
CA VAL A 73 1.08 10.70 -1.29
C VAL A 73 1.40 9.22 -1.45
N ALA A 74 2.17 8.87 -2.48
CA ALA A 74 2.53 7.49 -2.80
C ALA A 74 3.33 6.82 -1.67
N LEU A 75 4.39 7.49 -1.20
CA LEU A 75 5.23 6.98 -0.11
C LEU A 75 4.51 7.02 1.23
N GLY A 76 3.65 8.01 1.48
CA GLY A 76 2.83 8.06 2.69
C GLY A 76 1.91 6.85 2.80
N LEU A 77 1.19 6.53 1.72
CA LEU A 77 0.33 5.33 1.66
C LEU A 77 1.13 4.05 1.86
N LEU A 78 2.26 3.93 1.17
CA LEU A 78 3.15 2.78 1.28
C LEU A 78 3.65 2.60 2.72
N LEU A 79 4.24 3.64 3.32
CA LEU A 79 4.84 3.58 4.64
C LEU A 79 3.82 3.28 5.73
N VAL A 80 2.65 3.93 5.70
CA VAL A 80 1.59 3.69 6.69
C VAL A 80 1.12 2.24 6.66
N HIS A 81 0.82 1.71 5.47
CA HIS A 81 0.30 0.34 5.35
C HIS A 81 1.40 -0.71 5.58
N SER A 82 2.62 -0.49 5.08
CA SER A 82 3.75 -1.37 5.37
C SER A 82 4.11 -1.38 6.86
N ALA A 83 4.06 -0.24 7.55
CA ALA A 83 4.32 -0.19 8.99
C ALA A 83 3.26 -0.96 9.78
N LEU A 84 1.98 -0.83 9.40
CA LEU A 84 0.90 -1.60 10.02
C LEU A 84 1.09 -3.12 9.83
N ILE A 85 1.45 -3.53 8.61
CA ILE A 85 1.78 -4.92 8.30
C ILE A 85 2.96 -5.40 9.15
N ALA A 86 4.07 -4.65 9.16
CA ALA A 86 5.25 -5.00 9.93
C ALA A 86 4.96 -5.12 11.43
N HIS A 87 4.21 -4.18 12.01
CA HIS A 87 3.80 -4.22 13.41
C HIS A 87 3.05 -5.52 13.75
N LYS A 88 2.12 -5.94 12.89
CA LYS A 88 1.36 -7.18 13.11
C LYS A 88 2.24 -8.43 13.16
N PHE A 89 3.33 -8.47 12.40
CA PHE A 89 4.25 -9.60 12.37
C PHE A 89 5.31 -9.53 13.49
N LEU A 90 5.73 -8.34 13.89
CA LEU A 90 6.65 -8.14 15.01
C LEU A 90 5.99 -8.49 16.36
N ASP A 91 4.72 -8.15 16.56
CA ASP A 91 3.95 -8.53 17.77
C ASP A 91 3.78 -10.05 17.94
N LYS A 92 4.00 -10.83 16.87
CA LYS A 92 3.84 -12.29 16.87
C LYS A 92 5.10 -13.08 17.26
N GLY A 93 6.24 -12.44 17.57
CA GLY A 93 7.41 -13.09 18.20
C GLY A 93 7.71 -12.44 19.55
N PRO A 94 7.67 -13.18 20.70
CA PRO A 94 8.42 -14.40 21.03
C PRO A 94 7.59 -15.48 21.75
N ALA A 95 6.26 -15.52 21.56
CA ALA A 95 5.37 -16.42 22.33
C ALA A 95 5.43 -17.90 21.90
N SER A 96 6.10 -18.24 20.79
CA SER A 96 6.17 -19.63 20.29
C SER A 96 7.34 -20.45 20.85
N THR A 97 8.25 -19.87 21.65
CA THR A 97 9.41 -20.58 22.20
C THR A 97 9.14 -21.23 23.57
N GLU A 98 8.15 -20.76 24.34
CA GLU A 98 7.92 -21.27 25.70
C GLU A 98 6.93 -22.44 25.81
N ALA A 99 6.18 -22.76 24.74
CA ALA A 99 5.19 -23.85 24.77
C ALA A 99 5.78 -25.26 24.52
N HIS A 100 7.12 -25.39 24.40
CA HIS A 100 7.81 -26.64 24.07
C HIS A 100 8.94 -27.04 25.04
N ARG A 101 8.94 -26.52 26.29
CA ARG A 101 9.84 -27.01 27.35
C ARG A 101 9.09 -27.70 28.48
#